data_AF-A0A060PZ75-F1
#
_entry.id   AF-A0A060PZ75-F1
#
_cell.length_a   1.000
_cell.length_b   1.000
_cell.length_c   1.000
_cell.angle_alpha   90.00
_cell.angle_beta   90.00
_cell.angle_gamma   90.00
#
_symmetry.space_group_name_H-M   'P 1'
#
loop_
_entity.id
_entity.type
_entity.pdbx_description
1 polymer ?
#
loop_
_entity_poly.entity_id
_entity_poly.type
_entity_poly.pdbx_seq_one_letter_code
_entity_poly.pdbx_strand_id
1 'polypeptide(L)'
;MIQKLSNEAPIILTWVPRVHGASLPDGKNSSLNYLDIVKNHKLKNKEERDIYLVINGPGFKQNQIDDLKSELEEVEGVYVVDLHRYNWNEIDKGWKIDGKDISIKNFFENMYNMTDKQRTYFAIEIDTFRLIALALLKQFTKHKVEYI
;
A
#
# COMPACT_ATOMS: atom_id res chain seq x y z
N MET A 1 -3.33 30.45 -8.69
CA MET A 1 -1.93 30.06 -8.95
C MET A 1 -1.74 28.70 -8.28
N ILE A 2 -1.58 27.62 -9.06
CA ILE A 2 -1.35 26.29 -8.47
C ILE A 2 0.07 26.32 -7.92
N GLN A 3 0.24 26.17 -6.61
CA GLN A 3 1.57 26.00 -6.02
C GLN A 3 2.16 24.74 -6.66
N LYS A 4 3.31 24.86 -7.33
CA LYS A 4 4.02 23.71 -7.88
C LYS A 4 4.27 22.74 -6.73
N LEU A 5 3.81 21.51 -6.85
CA LEU A 5 4.21 20.45 -5.92
C LEU A 5 5.73 20.31 -5.98
N SER A 6 6.37 20.32 -4.81
CA SER A 6 7.81 20.11 -4.69
C SER A 6 8.17 18.71 -5.18
N ASN A 7 9.33 18.57 -5.83
CA ASN A 7 9.95 17.26 -6.10
C ASN A 7 10.39 16.54 -4.80
N GLU A 8 10.24 17.17 -3.64
CA GLU A 8 10.39 16.51 -2.33
C GLU A 8 9.13 15.73 -1.92
N ALA A 9 7.97 15.99 -2.54
CA ALA A 9 6.74 15.28 -2.21
C ALA A 9 6.78 13.87 -2.81
N PRO A 10 6.68 12.79 -2.01
CA PRO A 10 6.76 11.44 -2.53
C PRO A 10 5.51 11.04 -3.32
N ILE A 11 5.67 10.07 -4.21
CA ILE A 11 4.56 9.39 -4.88
C ILE A 11 4.13 8.21 -4.00
N ILE A 12 2.85 8.15 -3.64
CA ILE A 12 2.28 7.03 -2.86
C ILE A 12 1.37 6.21 -3.77
N LEU A 13 1.69 4.93 -3.91
CA LEU A 13 0.87 3.95 -4.61
C LEU A 13 0.41 2.92 -3.59
N THR A 14 -0.88 2.58 -3.61
CA THR A 14 -1.46 1.65 -2.64
C THR A 14 -1.83 0.33 -3.30
N TRP A 15 -1.48 -0.78 -2.66
CA TRP A 15 -1.87 -2.12 -3.06
C TRP A 15 -2.62 -2.84 -1.95
N VAL A 16 -3.89 -3.14 -2.21
CA VAL A 16 -4.69 -4.03 -1.36
C VAL A 16 -5.16 -5.16 -2.27
N PRO A 17 -4.76 -6.42 -2.02
CA PRO A 17 -5.31 -7.54 -2.78
C PRO A 17 -6.78 -7.78 -2.38
N ARG A 18 -7.59 -8.30 -3.30
CA ARG A 18 -9.00 -8.62 -2.99
C ARG A 18 -9.12 -9.87 -2.12
N VAL A 19 -8.31 -10.87 -2.46
CA VAL A 19 -8.24 -12.18 -1.80
C VAL A 19 -6.82 -12.43 -1.32
N HIS A 20 -6.67 -13.13 -0.20
CA HIS A 20 -5.34 -13.43 0.34
C HIS A 20 -4.52 -14.25 -0.65
N GLY A 21 -3.26 -13.87 -0.81
CA GLY A 21 -2.33 -14.54 -1.70
C GLY A 21 -2.61 -14.30 -3.19
N ALA A 22 -3.51 -13.37 -3.54
CA ALA A 22 -3.65 -12.92 -4.92
C ALA A 22 -2.28 -12.47 -5.43
N SER A 23 -1.96 -12.84 -6.67
CA SER A 23 -0.75 -12.35 -7.30
C SER A 23 -0.76 -10.83 -7.27
N LEU A 24 0.42 -10.24 -7.01
CA LEU A 24 0.73 -8.90 -7.46
C LEU A 24 0.36 -8.81 -8.95
N PRO A 25 -0.01 -7.66 -9.49
CA PRO A 25 -0.77 -7.58 -10.73
C PRO A 25 0.10 -7.83 -11.96
N ASP A 26 0.65 -9.02 -12.09
CA ASP A 26 0.50 -9.84 -13.29
C ASP A 26 -0.93 -10.39 -13.30
N GLY A 27 -1.91 -9.47 -13.37
CA GLY A 27 -3.31 -9.85 -13.32
C GLY A 27 -3.58 -10.87 -14.41
N LYS A 28 -3.99 -12.08 -14.05
CA LYS A 28 -4.62 -12.99 -15.02
C LYS A 28 -5.74 -12.20 -15.69
N ASN A 29 -5.55 -11.82 -16.96
CA ASN A 29 -6.43 -11.01 -17.81
C ASN A 29 -6.24 -9.47 -17.79
N SER A 30 -5.15 -8.94 -17.23
CA SER A 30 -4.74 -7.55 -17.40
C SER A 30 -3.52 -7.47 -18.30
N SER A 31 -3.55 -6.65 -19.35
CA SER A 31 -2.36 -6.31 -20.14
C SER A 31 -1.43 -5.32 -19.41
N LEU A 32 -1.88 -4.80 -18.26
CA LEU A 32 -1.12 -3.85 -17.44
C LEU A 32 -0.40 -4.62 -16.32
N ASN A 33 0.93 -4.62 -16.39
CA ASN A 33 1.80 -4.94 -15.27
C ASN A 33 2.17 -3.63 -14.55
N TYR A 34 1.66 -3.45 -13.33
CA TYR A 34 1.87 -2.19 -12.59
C TYR A 34 3.31 -2.05 -12.07
N LEU A 35 4.02 -3.15 -11.82
CA LEU A 35 5.43 -3.10 -11.43
C LEU A 35 6.27 -2.56 -12.60
N ASP A 36 6.04 -3.04 -13.81
CA ASP A 36 6.67 -2.51 -15.02
C ASP A 36 6.35 -1.03 -15.22
N ILE A 37 5.11 -0.59 -14.96
CA ILE A 37 4.74 0.82 -15.04
C ILE A 37 5.56 1.65 -14.05
N VAL A 38 5.68 1.21 -12.80
CA VAL A 38 6.47 1.89 -11.77
C VAL A 38 7.96 1.93 -12.14
N LYS A 39 8.52 0.80 -12.54
CA LYS A 39 9.93 0.67 -12.98
C LYS A 39 10.21 1.60 -14.17
N ASN A 40 9.36 1.57 -15.19
CA ASN A 40 9.50 2.42 -16.37
C ASN A 40 9.35 3.90 -16.00
N HIS A 41 8.43 4.25 -15.12
CA HIS A 41 8.27 5.63 -14.66
C HIS A 41 9.52 6.12 -13.92
N LYS A 42 10.10 5.29 -13.05
CA LYS A 42 11.33 5.64 -12.33
C LYS A 42 12.54 5.74 -13.27
N LEU A 43 12.79 4.70 -14.06
CA LEU A 43 14.01 4.55 -14.85
C LEU A 43 13.98 5.32 -16.18
N LYS A 44 12.90 5.20 -16.97
CA LYS A 44 12.82 5.81 -18.31
C LYS A 44 12.46 7.29 -18.25
N ASN A 45 11.53 7.67 -17.39
CA ASN A 45 11.12 9.08 -17.25
C ASN A 45 12.02 9.87 -16.29
N LYS A 46 12.99 9.20 -15.64
CA LYS A 46 13.90 9.81 -14.67
C LYS A 46 13.16 10.54 -13.56
N GLU A 47 12.14 9.90 -12.99
CA GLU A 47 11.40 10.46 -11.86
C GLU A 47 12.33 10.57 -10.65
N GLU A 48 12.54 11.80 -10.16
CA GLU A 48 13.43 12.08 -9.04
C GLU A 48 12.77 11.73 -7.69
N ARG A 49 11.44 11.84 -7.60
CA ARG A 49 10.69 11.59 -6.36
C ARG A 49 10.75 10.15 -5.92
N ASP A 50 10.77 9.94 -4.62
CA ASP A 50 10.57 8.60 -4.06
C ASP A 50 9.17 8.07 -4.38
N ILE A 51 9.08 6.78 -4.67
CA ILE A 51 7.83 6.06 -4.87
C ILE A 51 7.67 5.05 -3.74
N TYR A 52 6.64 5.21 -2.92
CA TYR A 52 6.30 4.25 -1.89
C TYR A 52 5.11 3.40 -2.34
N LEU A 53 5.38 2.11 -2.58
CA LEU A 53 4.37 1.09 -2.82
C LEU A 53 3.87 0.57 -1.46
N VAL A 54 2.80 1.17 -0.97
CA VAL A 54 2.19 0.86 0.33
C VAL A 54 1.24 -0.32 0.18
N ILE A 55 1.54 -1.42 0.85
CA ILE A 55 0.80 -2.67 0.75
C ILE A 55 0.05 -2.99 2.04
N ASN A 56 -1.09 -3.67 1.92
CA ASN A 56 -1.75 -4.32 3.05
C ASN A 56 -1.13 -5.72 3.27
N GLY A 57 -0.05 -5.80 4.05
CA GLY A 57 0.74 -7.03 4.27
C GLY A 57 -0.05 -8.32 4.54
N PRO A 58 -1.07 -8.33 5.42
CA PRO A 58 -1.94 -9.49 5.68
C PRO A 58 -2.60 -10.10 4.43
N GLY A 59 -2.68 -9.34 3.34
CA GLY A 59 -3.19 -9.81 2.05
C GLY A 59 -2.25 -10.69 1.25
N PHE A 60 -0.99 -10.81 1.66
CA PHE A 60 0.06 -11.50 0.92
C PHE A 60 0.62 -12.66 1.72
N LYS A 61 1.16 -13.64 1.00
CA LYS A 61 2.09 -14.61 1.59
C LYS A 61 3.43 -13.94 1.80
N GLN A 62 4.19 -14.40 2.80
CA GLN A 62 5.49 -13.82 3.12
C GLN A 62 6.44 -13.81 1.91
N ASN A 63 6.51 -14.92 1.17
CA ASN A 63 7.34 -15.01 -0.02
C ASN A 63 6.95 -13.99 -1.11
N GLN A 64 5.66 -13.64 -1.24
CA GLN A 64 5.23 -12.63 -2.23
C GLN A 64 5.72 -11.23 -1.87
N ILE A 65 5.81 -10.91 -0.58
CA ILE A 65 6.36 -9.62 -0.12
C ILE A 65 7.87 -9.58 -0.36
N ASP A 66 8.56 -10.70 -0.09
CA ASP A 66 10.00 -10.80 -0.27
C ASP A 66 10.38 -10.75 -1.76
N ASP A 67 9.64 -11.46 -2.62
CA ASP A 67 9.77 -11.41 -4.08
C ASP A 67 9.59 -9.97 -4.60
N LEU A 68 8.54 -9.28 -4.13
CA LEU A 68 8.27 -7.88 -4.50
C LEU A 68 9.38 -6.91 -4.09
N LYS A 69 9.95 -7.11 -2.90
CA LYS A 69 11.07 -6.30 -2.42
C LYS A 69 12.32 -6.54 -3.25
N SER A 70 12.67 -7.81 -3.48
CA SER A 70 13.83 -8.18 -4.30
C SER A 70 13.69 -7.65 -5.73
N GLU A 71 12.50 -7.71 -6.31
CA GLU A 71 12.23 -7.22 -7.65
C GLU A 71 12.40 -5.69 -7.80
N LEU A 72 12.20 -4.93 -6.71
CA LEU A 72 12.29 -3.47 -6.69
C LEU A 72 13.57 -2.94 -6.04
N GLU A 73 14.40 -3.82 -5.47
CA GLU A 73 15.64 -3.47 -4.76
C GLU A 73 16.63 -2.72 -5.66
N GLU A 74 16.73 -3.10 -6.94
CA GLU A 74 17.62 -2.47 -7.91
C GLU A 74 17.10 -1.11 -8.44
N VAL A 75 15.89 -0.71 -8.04
CA VAL A 75 15.25 0.52 -8.54
C VAL A 75 15.31 1.59 -7.46
N GLU A 76 16.41 2.34 -7.47
CA GLU A 76 16.68 3.41 -6.49
C GLU A 76 15.47 4.35 -6.34
N GLY A 77 15.10 4.66 -5.09
CA GLY A 77 13.98 5.53 -4.77
C GLY A 77 12.60 4.89 -4.94
N VAL A 78 12.51 3.56 -5.08
CA VAL A 78 11.25 2.81 -4.98
C VAL A 78 11.28 1.95 -3.73
N TYR A 79 10.24 2.05 -2.89
CA TYR A 79 10.18 1.40 -1.59
C TYR A 79 8.87 0.62 -1.41
N VAL A 80 8.97 -0.61 -0.91
CA VAL A 80 7.81 -1.42 -0.53
C VAL A 80 7.52 -1.23 0.95
N VAL A 81 6.33 -0.74 1.28
CA VAL A 81 5.92 -0.42 2.65
C VAL A 81 4.76 -1.30 3.07
N ASP A 82 5.02 -2.25 3.97
CA ASP A 82 3.93 -2.96 4.65
C ASP A 82 3.37 -2.08 5.78
N LEU A 83 2.17 -1.55 5.56
CA LEU A 83 1.56 -0.59 6.48
C LEU A 83 1.27 -1.21 7.86
N HIS A 84 1.11 -2.53 7.95
CA HIS A 84 0.83 -3.22 9.22
C HIS A 84 2.01 -3.20 10.22
N ARG A 85 3.22 -2.89 9.75
CA ARG A 85 4.43 -2.75 10.59
C ARG A 85 4.45 -1.44 11.39
N TYR A 86 3.59 -0.49 11.07
CA TYR A 86 3.56 0.83 11.69
C TYR A 86 2.50 0.94 12.80
N ASN A 87 2.59 2.02 13.57
CA ASN A 87 1.68 2.30 14.68
C ASN A 87 0.44 3.06 14.19
N TRP A 88 -0.73 2.43 14.30
CA TRP A 88 -2.01 2.99 13.85
C TRP A 88 -2.79 3.66 15.00
N ASN A 89 -2.30 3.64 16.24
CA ASN A 89 -3.07 4.03 17.44
C ASN A 89 -3.74 5.41 17.38
N GLU A 90 -3.15 6.37 16.67
CA GLU A 90 -3.72 7.71 16.49
C GLU A 90 -4.97 7.69 15.61
N ILE A 91 -4.98 6.83 14.60
CA ILE A 91 -6.06 6.71 13.61
C ILE A 91 -6.98 5.54 13.88
N ASP A 92 -6.64 4.62 14.77
CA ASP A 92 -7.39 3.36 15.00
C ASP A 92 -8.64 3.54 15.88
N LYS A 93 -8.98 4.77 16.27
CA LYS A 93 -10.07 5.07 17.19
C LYS A 93 -11.29 5.66 16.46
N GLY A 94 -12.48 5.37 16.99
CA GLY A 94 -13.73 6.00 16.52
C GLY A 94 -14.34 5.36 15.28
N TRP A 95 -13.75 4.28 14.75
CA TRP A 95 -14.32 3.51 13.65
C TRP A 95 -15.43 2.60 14.15
N LYS A 96 -16.53 2.57 13.40
CA LYS A 96 -17.67 1.70 13.68
C LYS A 96 -18.13 0.98 12.42
N ILE A 97 -18.43 -0.30 12.55
CA ILE A 97 -19.16 -1.08 11.54
C ILE A 97 -20.44 -1.57 12.21
N ASP A 98 -21.58 -1.30 11.60
CA ASP A 98 -22.91 -1.60 12.16
C ASP A 98 -23.08 -1.10 13.61
N GLY A 99 -22.52 0.07 13.90
CA GLY A 99 -22.58 0.71 15.21
C GLY A 99 -21.65 0.13 16.28
N LYS A 100 -20.88 -0.92 15.97
CA LYS A 100 -19.90 -1.53 16.89
C LYS A 100 -18.52 -0.95 16.65
N ASP A 101 -17.84 -0.59 17.73
CA ASP A 101 -16.46 -0.13 17.67
C ASP A 101 -15.57 -1.22 17.06
N ILE A 102 -14.71 -0.81 16.14
CA ILE A 102 -13.73 -1.67 15.51
C ILE A 102 -12.36 -0.98 15.51
N SER A 103 -11.31 -1.80 15.54
CA SER A 103 -9.98 -1.36 15.11
C SER A 103 -9.93 -1.44 13.60
N ILE A 104 -9.62 -0.32 12.93
CA ILE A 104 -9.46 -0.29 11.48
C ILE A 104 -8.22 -1.09 11.06
N LYS A 105 -7.19 -1.16 11.92
CA LYS A 105 -6.05 -2.07 11.71
C LYS A 105 -6.52 -3.53 11.69
N ASN A 106 -7.29 -3.94 12.69
CA ASN A 106 -7.84 -5.30 12.75
C ASN A 106 -8.80 -5.57 11.59
N PHE A 107 -9.54 -4.57 11.11
CA PHE A 107 -10.37 -4.73 9.90
C PHE A 107 -9.52 -5.13 8.70
N PHE A 108 -8.46 -4.36 8.37
CA PHE A 108 -7.58 -4.65 7.22
C PHE A 108 -6.76 -5.93 7.38
N GLU A 109 -6.46 -6.33 8.62
CA GLU A 109 -5.84 -7.62 8.92
C GLU A 109 -6.80 -8.79 8.61
N ASN A 110 -8.04 -8.69 9.08
CA ASN A 110 -8.99 -9.80 9.05
C ASN A 110 -9.88 -9.82 7.79
N MET A 111 -9.82 -8.79 6.95
CA MET A 111 -10.71 -8.65 5.79
C MET A 111 -10.66 -9.87 4.85
N TYR A 112 -9.53 -10.58 4.78
CA TYR A 112 -9.38 -11.76 3.93
C TYR A 112 -10.12 -13.00 4.42
N ASN A 113 -10.56 -13.00 5.68
CA ASN A 113 -11.39 -14.04 6.29
C ASN A 113 -12.88 -13.67 6.30
N MET A 114 -13.23 -12.47 5.81
CA MET A 114 -14.61 -12.00 5.75
C MET A 114 -15.30 -12.44 4.44
N THR A 115 -16.60 -12.68 4.52
CA THR A 115 -17.43 -13.00 3.36
C THR A 115 -17.63 -11.80 2.43
N ASP A 116 -17.96 -12.02 1.16
CA ASP A 116 -18.27 -10.94 0.22
C ASP A 116 -19.44 -10.05 0.68
N LYS A 117 -20.39 -10.61 1.46
CA LYS A 117 -21.49 -9.85 2.06
C LYS A 117 -21.00 -8.87 3.14
N GLN A 118 -19.90 -9.20 3.83
CA GLN A 118 -19.25 -8.31 4.80
C GLN A 118 -18.34 -7.28 4.11
N ARG A 119 -17.93 -7.54 2.86
CA ARG A 119 -16.93 -6.77 2.09
C ARG A 119 -17.43 -6.35 0.71
N THR A 120 -18.69 -5.91 0.65
CA THR A 120 -19.39 -5.72 -0.64
C THR A 120 -18.76 -4.63 -1.52
N TYR A 121 -18.00 -3.68 -0.95
CA TYR A 121 -17.46 -2.54 -1.67
C TYR A 121 -15.93 -2.44 -1.59
N PHE A 122 -15.24 -3.34 -2.29
CA PHE A 122 -13.77 -3.39 -2.34
C PHE A 122 -13.11 -2.05 -2.73
N ALA A 123 -13.73 -1.26 -3.61
CA ALA A 123 -13.22 0.07 -3.96
C ALA A 123 -13.18 1.02 -2.75
N ILE A 124 -14.19 0.98 -1.88
CA ILE A 124 -14.24 1.78 -0.64
C ILE A 124 -13.14 1.34 0.32
N GLU A 125 -12.86 0.04 0.40
CA GLU A 125 -11.77 -0.49 1.22
C GLU A 125 -10.41 0.01 0.74
N ILE A 126 -10.17 0.05 -0.58
CA ILE A 126 -8.94 0.60 -1.17
C ILE A 126 -8.81 2.10 -0.85
N ASP A 127 -9.87 2.88 -1.03
CA ASP A 127 -9.83 4.32 -0.75
C ASP A 127 -9.63 4.61 0.75
N THR A 128 -10.27 3.82 1.62
CA THR A 128 -10.05 3.90 3.07
C THR A 128 -8.59 3.58 3.42
N PHE A 129 -8.04 2.51 2.84
CA PHE A 129 -6.63 2.16 3.04
C PHE A 129 -5.69 3.27 2.56
N ARG A 130 -6.02 3.93 1.44
CA ARG A 130 -5.25 5.07 0.94
C ARG A 130 -5.25 6.25 1.90
N LEU A 131 -6.38 6.56 2.53
CA LEU A 131 -6.45 7.61 3.55
C LEU A 131 -5.60 7.26 4.78
N ILE A 132 -5.61 6.01 5.21
CA ILE A 132 -4.77 5.51 6.32
C ILE A 132 -3.28 5.63 5.95
N ALA A 133 -2.88 5.20 4.75
CA ALA A 133 -1.52 5.36 4.26
C ALA A 133 -1.07 6.83 4.29
N LEU A 134 -1.92 7.76 3.85
CA LEU A 134 -1.63 9.19 3.92
C LEU A 134 -1.52 9.72 5.36
N ALA A 135 -2.35 9.23 6.28
CA ALA A 135 -2.26 9.62 7.69
C ALA A 135 -0.97 9.13 8.35
N LEU A 136 -0.48 7.95 7.94
CA LEU A 136 0.76 7.34 8.45
C LEU A 136 2.01 7.75 7.66
N LEU A 137 1.88 8.64 6.67
CA LEU A 137 2.95 9.05 5.76
C LEU A 137 4.26 9.39 6.49
N LYS A 138 4.18 10.22 7.53
CA LYS A 138 5.36 10.66 8.29
C LYS A 138 6.11 9.51 8.95
N GLN A 139 5.44 8.41 9.30
CA GLN A 139 6.11 7.27 9.92
C GLN A 139 6.98 6.59 8.86
N PHE A 140 6.40 6.13 7.75
CA PHE A 140 7.16 5.33 6.78
C PHE A 140 8.09 6.12 5.85
N THR A 141 7.92 7.45 5.71
CA THR A 141 8.85 8.26 4.90
C THR A 141 10.04 8.79 5.68
N LYS A 142 9.92 8.95 7.01
CA LYS A 142 11.04 9.38 7.87
C LYS A 142 12.02 8.24 8.19
N HIS A 143 11.55 6.99 8.16
CA HIS A 143 12.37 5.80 8.41
C HIS A 143 13.15 5.34 7.17
N LYS A 144 13.75 6.27 6.40
CA LYS A 144 14.56 5.97 5.21
C LYS A 144 15.83 5.12 5.49
N VAL A 145 16.04 4.65 6.71
CA VAL A 145 17.22 3.87 7.11
C VAL A 145 16.77 2.71 7.98
N GLU A 146 17.32 1.53 7.69
CA GLU A 146 17.21 0.22 8.37
C GLU A 146 16.34 -0.79 7.65
N TYR A 147 16.80 -1.30 6.50
CA TYR A 147 16.93 -2.74 6.24
C TYR A 147 18.03 -2.91 5.18
N ILE A 148 19.25 -3.21 5.65
CA ILE A 148 20.29 -3.94 4.90
C ILE A 148 20.06 -5.41 5.24
#